data_AF-A0A2Z6AYT3-F1
#
_entry.id   AF-A0A2Z6AYT3-F1
#
_cell.length_a   1.000
_cell.length_b   1.000
_cell.length_c   1.000
_cell.angle_alpha   90.00
_cell.angle_beta   90.00
_cell.angle_gamma   90.00
#
_symmetry.space_group_name_H-M   'P 1'
#
loop_
_entity.id
_entity.type
_entity.pdbx_description
1 polymer ?
#
loop_
_entity_poly.entity_id
_entity_poly.type
_entity_poly.pdbx_seq_one_letter_code
_entity_poly.pdbx_strand_id
1 'polypeptide(L)' 'MTNNLIATRFSTTPLAMVDDETDRVMVYSAELHETLVHVKGRWRIGAFAKSDLKDNFKKVSSAEAWKYLKLAMREVGFL' A
#
# COMPACT_ATOMS: atom_id res chain seq x y z
N MET A 1 -16.50 -30.35 -16.05
CA MET A 1 -16.70 -29.27 -15.06
C MET A 1 -15.78 -29.54 -13.88
N THR A 2 -14.63 -28.87 -13.84
CA THR A 2 -13.70 -28.96 -12.71
C THR A 2 -13.53 -27.53 -12.22
N ASN A 3 -14.27 -27.21 -11.16
CA ASN A 3 -14.10 -25.96 -10.43
C ASN A 3 -12.72 -26.01 -9.76
N ASN A 4 -11.73 -25.48 -10.46
CA ASN A 4 -10.49 -25.06 -9.83
C ASN A 4 -10.86 -23.92 -8.88
N LEU A 5 -11.15 -24.28 -7.63
CA LEU A 5 -11.04 -23.39 -6.48
C LEU A 5 -9.58 -22.92 -6.46
N ILE A 6 -9.32 -21.83 -7.18
CA ILE A 6 -8.14 -21.01 -6.97
C ILE A 6 -8.27 -20.60 -5.51
N ALA A 7 -7.51 -21.29 -4.64
CA ALA A 7 -7.16 -20.75 -3.35
C ALA A 7 -6.46 -19.43 -3.67
N THR A 8 -7.23 -18.35 -3.67
CA THR A 8 -6.74 -16.99 -3.76
C THR A 8 -5.92 -16.81 -2.50
N ARG A 9 -4.65 -17.22 -2.55
CA ARG A 9 -3.65 -16.81 -1.57
C ARG A 9 -3.77 -15.31 -1.55
N PHE A 10 -4.34 -14.75 -0.49
CA PHE A 10 -4.18 -13.34 -0.19
C PHE A 10 -2.68 -13.13 -0.23
N SER A 11 -2.19 -12.46 -1.28
CA SER A 11 -0.77 -12.18 -1.41
C SER A 11 -0.40 -11.39 -0.17
N THR A 12 0.42 -11.98 0.71
CA THR A 12 1.02 -11.31 1.86
C THR A 12 1.91 -10.15 1.43
N THR A 13 2.27 -10.10 0.15
CA THR A 13 2.99 -8.98 -0.44
C THR A 13 2.16 -7.69 -0.34
N PRO A 14 2.68 -6.64 0.31
CA PRO A 14 2.04 -5.34 0.32
C PRO A 14 1.94 -4.80 -1.10
N LEU A 15 0.89 -4.02 -1.36
CA LEU A 15 0.75 -3.24 -2.57
C LEU A 15 1.10 -1.80 -2.26
N ALA A 16 1.91 -1.17 -3.11
CA ALA A 16 2.20 0.24 -2.97
C ALA A 16 1.99 1.00 -4.28
N MET A 17 1.59 2.25 -4.15
CA MET A 17 1.35 3.17 -5.25
C MET A 17 1.98 4.53 -4.93
N VAL A 18 2.58 5.16 -5.93
CA VAL A 18 3.28 6.45 -5.79
C VAL A 18 2.68 7.45 -6.79
N ASP A 19 2.45 8.67 -6.34
CA ASP A 19 2.14 9.84 -7.18
C ASP A 19 3.38 10.75 -7.19
N ASP A 20 4.10 10.73 -8.31
CA ASP A 20 5.34 11.49 -8.51
C ASP A 20 5.12 13.01 -8.52
N GLU A 21 3.91 13.48 -8.87
CA GLU A 21 3.61 14.93 -8.93
C GLU A 21 3.42 15.54 -7.55
N THR A 22 2.94 14.73 -6.60
CA THR A 22 2.56 15.21 -5.27
C THR A 22 3.34 14.56 -4.12
N ASP A 23 4.34 13.74 -4.43
CA ASP A 23 5.16 12.97 -3.48
C ASP A 23 4.32 12.17 -2.48
N ARG A 24 3.20 11.62 -2.98
CA ARG A 24 2.29 10.81 -2.17
C ARG A 24 2.58 9.35 -2.38
N VAL A 25 2.60 8.60 -1.28
CA VAL A 25 2.75 7.14 -1.32
C VAL A 25 1.60 6.52 -0.54
N MET A 26 0.98 5.50 -1.12
CA MET A 26 0.01 4.65 -0.45
C MET A 26 0.59 3.24 -0.39
N VAL A 27 0.48 2.62 0.78
CA VAL A 27 0.83 1.21 0.98
C VAL A 27 -0.34 0.50 1.65
N TYR A 28 -0.78 -0.58 1.04
CA TYR A 28 -1.77 -1.48 1.59
C TYR A 28 -1.08 -2.80 1.98
N SER A 29 -1.30 -3.25 3.21
CA SER A 29 -0.91 -4.58 3.66
C SER A 29 -2.15 -5.34 4.12
N ALA A 30 -2.42 -6.49 3.50
CA ALA A 30 -3.51 -7.36 3.91
C ALA A 30 -3.32 -7.89 5.35
N GLU A 31 -2.07 -8.02 5.81
CA GLU A 31 -1.75 -8.50 7.17
C GLU A 31 -2.08 -7.46 8.25
N LEU A 32 -1.85 -6.18 7.96
CA LEU A 32 -2.17 -5.11 8.90
C LEU A 32 -3.66 -4.77 8.92
N HIS A 33 -4.41 -5.21 7.91
CA HIS A 33 -5.79 -4.75 7.65
C HIS A 33 -5.92 -3.22 7.57
N GLU A 34 -4.81 -2.53 7.28
CA GLU A 34 -4.68 -1.08 7.33
C GLU A 34 -4.01 -0.56 6.05
N THR A 35 -4.33 0.69 5.73
CA THR A 35 -3.64 1.45 4.68
C THR A 35 -2.77 2.51 5.34
N LEU A 36 -1.52 2.58 4.88
CA LEU A 36 -0.55 3.58 5.33
C LEU A 36 -0.31 4.57 4.20
N VAL A 37 -0.27 5.84 4.57
CA VAL A 37 -0.32 6.95 3.63
C VAL A 37 0.76 7.96 3.98
N HIS A 38 1.59 8.30 2.99
CA HIS A 38 2.58 9.36 3.06
C HIS A 38 2.04 10.63 2.40
N VAL A 39 1.82 11.69 3.18
CA VAL A 39 1.37 12.99 2.68
C VAL A 39 2.11 14.10 3.41
N LYS A 40 2.67 15.05 2.66
CA LYS A 40 3.43 16.20 3.19
C LYS A 40 4.59 15.75 4.11
N GLY A 41 5.33 14.72 3.71
CA GLY A 41 6.53 14.25 4.42
C GLY A 41 6.27 13.49 5.72
N ARG A 42 5.06 12.94 5.92
CA ARG A 42 4.74 12.14 7.12
C ARG A 42 3.87 10.94 6.77
N TRP A 43 4.17 9.79 7.37
CA TRP A 43 3.30 8.62 7.34
C TRP A 43 2.16 8.73 8.34
N ARG A 44 0.99 8.23 7.94
CA ARG A 44 -0.22 8.16 8.77
C ARG A 44 -0.98 6.88 8.44
N ILE A 45 -1.71 6.36 9.42
CA ILE A 45 -2.75 5.37 9.19
C ILE A 45 -3.96 6.07 8.58
N GLY A 46 -4.49 5.56 7.49
CA GLY A 46 -5.69 6.12 6.89
C GLY A 46 -6.03 5.50 5.54
N ALA A 47 -7.31 5.56 5.20
CA ALA A 47 -7.79 5.19 3.88
C ALA A 47 -7.66 6.37 2.92
N PHE A 48 -7.20 6.11 1.69
CA PHE A 48 -7.54 6.95 0.56
C PHE A 48 -8.90 6.51 0.03
N ALA A 49 -9.80 7.46 -0.20
CA ALA A 49 -10.98 7.15 -0.99
C ALA A 49 -10.54 6.79 -2.40
N LYS A 50 -11.29 5.93 -3.10
CA LYS A 50 -11.02 5.61 -4.50
C LYS A 50 -10.96 6.87 -5.39
N SER A 51 -11.63 7.94 -4.99
CA SER A 51 -11.56 9.27 -5.61
C SER A 51 -10.22 10.00 -5.41
N ASP A 52 -9.48 9.66 -4.36
CA ASP A 52 -8.15 10.22 -4.09
C ASP A 52 -7.06 9.50 -4.90
N LEU A 53 -7.33 8.27 -5.34
CA LEU A 53 -6.51 7.54 -6.31
C LEU A 53 -6.71 8.19 -7.69
N LYS A 54 -5.97 9.27 -7.93
CA LYS A 54 -5.84 9.86 -9.26
C LYS A 54 -5.27 8.84 -10.25
N ASP A 55 -5.51 9.06 -11.54
CA ASP A 55 -4.95 8.25 -12.62
C ASP A 55 -3.40 8.25 -12.65
N ASN A 56 -2.75 9.15 -11.90
CA ASN A 56 -1.29 9.30 -11.83
C ASN A 56 -0.60 8.38 -10.81
N PHE A 57 -1.33 7.59 -10.01
CA PHE A 57 -0.72 6.64 -9.08
C PHE A 57 -0.12 5.44 -9.81
N LYS A 58 1.22 5.35 -9.78
CA LYS A 58 1.97 4.24 -10.37
C LYS A 58 2.18 3.14 -9.34
N LYS A 59 1.83 1.90 -9.70
CA LYS A 59 2.17 0.72 -8.89
C LYS A 59 3.69 0.51 -8.92
N VAL A 60 4.26 0.25 -7.76
CA VAL A 60 5.69 -0.06 -7.63
C VAL A 60 5.94 -1.56 -7.53
N SER A 61 7.20 -1.97 -7.58
CA SER A 61 7.59 -3.37 -7.42
C SER A 61 7.28 -3.88 -5.99
N SER A 62 7.16 -5.20 -5.83
CA SER A 62 6.98 -5.83 -4.52
C SER A 62 8.08 -5.46 -3.52
N ALA A 63 9.33 -5.35 -3.99
CA ALA A 63 10.47 -4.97 -3.14
C ALA A 63 10.35 -3.53 -2.63
N GLU A 64 9.87 -2.60 -3.47
CA GLU A 64 9.63 -1.22 -3.08
C GLU A 64 8.42 -1.10 -2.13
N ALA A 65 7.35 -1.86 -2.39
CA ALA A 65 6.20 -1.91 -1.50
C ALA A 65 6.58 -2.35 -0.08
N TRP A 66 7.46 -3.35 0.07
CA TRP A 66 8.00 -3.75 1.37
C TRP A 66 8.86 -2.66 2.03
N LYS A 67 9.66 -1.92 1.26
CA LYS A 67 10.44 -0.78 1.80
C LYS A 67 9.52 0.29 2.35
N TYR A 68 8.49 0.69 1.61
CA TYR A 68 7.52 1.67 2.06
C TYR A 68 6.72 1.18 3.27
N LEU A 69 6.28 -0.09 3.27
CA LEU A 69 5.60 -0.67 4.43
C LEU A 69 6.46 -0.57 5.70
N LYS A 70 7.73 -0.97 5.62
CA LYS A 70 8.64 -0.95 6.78
C LYS A 70 8.90 0.46 7.29
N LEU A 71 9.08 1.43 6.39
CA LEU A 71 9.24 2.84 6.75
C LEU A 71 7.99 3.38 7.44
N ALA A 72 6.83 3.12 6.84
CA ALA A 72 5.56 3.57 7.35
C ALA A 72 5.27 3.00 8.74
N MET A 73 5.45 1.68 8.93
CA MET A 73 5.26 1.01 10.23
C MET A 73 6.14 1.59 11.33
N ARG A 74 7.41 1.90 11.02
CA ARG A 74 8.34 2.54 11.97
C ARG A 74 7.88 3.94 12.36
N GLU A 75 7.41 4.74 11.41
CA GLU A 75 6.98 6.12 11.69
C GLU A 75 5.65 6.20 12.43
N VAL A 76 4.71 5.29 12.16
CA VAL A 76 3.41 5.27 12.86
C VAL A 76 3.44 4.49 14.19
N GLY A 77 4.58 3.87 14.54
CA GLY A 77 4.80 3.23 15.84
C GLY A 77 4.38 1.77 15.94
N PHE A 78 4.27 1.05 14.81
CA PHE A 78 4.10 -0.41 14.81
C PHE A 78 5.42 -1.19 14.99
N LEU A 79 6.57 -0.54 14.79
CA LEU A 79 7.92 -1.11 14.89
C LEU A 79 8.87 -0.22 15.71
#